data_AF-A0AAV5N4C0-F1
#
_entry.id   AF-A0AAV5N4C0-F1
#
_cell.length_a   1.000
_cell.length_b   1.000
_cell.length_c   1.000
_cell.angle_alpha   90.00
_cell.angle_beta   90.00
_cell.angle_gamma   90.00
#
_symmetry.space_group_name_H-M   'P 1'
#
loop_
_entity.id
_entity.type
_entity.pdbx_description
1 polymer ?
#
loop_
_entity_poly.entity_id
_entity_poly.type
_entity_poly.pdbx_seq_one_letter_code
_entity_poly.pdbx_strand_id
1 'polypeptide(L)'
;MNPCPAKDVPKDGTVLPTLAHYSGVQCSTAHITDQDNHCLWHASHSREEYGTSEWIHYTGTGYLIRLSAWTHSRLKLKQLGLSKPARRLIAALQRRYGITQIHLDALGEVLPGFPLFEW
;
A
#
# COMPACT_ATOMS: atom_id res chain seq x y z
N MET A 1 -30.52 37.61 -9.29
CA MET A 1 -29.69 36.51 -8.75
C MET A 1 -28.61 37.15 -7.90
N ASN A 2 -28.68 37.02 -6.58
CA ASN A 2 -27.57 37.45 -5.72
C ASN A 2 -26.47 36.36 -5.78
N PRO A 3 -25.19 36.72 -5.95
CA PRO A 3 -24.11 35.74 -5.90
C PRO A 3 -24.02 35.15 -4.49
N CYS A 4 -23.87 33.82 -4.38
CA CYS A 4 -23.53 33.17 -3.12
C CYS A 4 -22.20 33.74 -2.60
N PRO A 5 -22.08 34.09 -1.31
CA PRO A 5 -20.82 34.56 -0.77
C PRO A 5 -19.79 33.42 -0.85
N ALA A 6 -18.67 33.68 -1.53
CA ALA A 6 -17.52 32.81 -1.47
C ALA A 6 -17.05 32.73 -0.01
N LYS A 7 -17.01 31.52 0.55
CA LYS A 7 -16.49 31.30 1.91
C LYS A 7 -15.02 31.68 1.93
N ASP A 8 -14.65 32.49 2.92
CA ASP A 8 -13.28 32.93 3.16
C ASP A 8 -12.34 31.72 3.22
N VAL A 9 -11.33 31.72 2.34
CA VAL A 9 -10.23 30.74 2.36
C VAL A 9 -9.34 31.08 3.55
N PRO A 10 -9.16 30.18 4.54
CA PRO A 10 -8.31 30.46 5.69
C PRO A 10 -6.87 30.77 5.25
N LYS A 11 -6.38 31.95 5.65
CA LYS A 11 -4.99 32.38 5.50
C LYS A 11 -4.19 31.98 6.73
N ASP A 12 -3.89 30.70 6.86
CA ASP A 12 -2.75 30.21 7.63
C ASP A 12 -2.47 28.77 7.19
N GLY A 13 -1.21 28.35 7.17
CA GLY A 13 -0.75 27.11 6.52
C GLY A 13 -1.66 25.90 6.77
N THR A 14 -2.53 25.60 5.80
CA THR A 14 -3.63 24.65 5.96
C THR A 14 -3.07 23.25 6.22
N VAL A 15 -3.08 22.83 7.49
CA VAL A 15 -2.80 21.44 7.86
C VAL A 15 -3.91 20.59 7.26
N LEU A 16 -3.56 19.74 6.28
CA LEU A 16 -4.49 18.78 5.71
C LEU A 16 -5.09 17.92 6.84
N PRO A 17 -6.42 17.69 6.87
CA PRO A 17 -7.02 16.77 7.83
C PRO A 17 -6.31 15.42 7.77
N THR A 18 -6.08 14.78 8.91
CA THR A 18 -5.37 13.48 8.97
C THR A 18 -5.99 12.42 8.06
N LEU A 19 -7.32 12.45 7.89
CA LEU A 19 -8.04 11.53 7.00
C LEU A 19 -7.88 11.86 5.50
N ALA A 20 -7.44 13.08 5.17
CA ALA A 20 -7.08 13.47 3.81
C ALA A 20 -5.62 13.13 3.47
N HIS A 21 -4.83 12.68 4.45
CA HIS A 21 -3.43 12.32 4.24
C HIS A 21 -3.32 10.92 3.63
N TYR A 22 -2.58 10.84 2.51
CA TYR A 22 -2.32 9.59 1.80
C TYR A 22 -0.81 9.44 1.62
N SER A 23 -0.20 8.49 2.32
CA SER A 23 1.25 8.32 2.39
C SER A 23 1.69 6.95 1.89
N GLY A 24 2.79 6.94 1.13
CA GLY A 24 3.38 5.74 0.56
C GLY A 24 4.84 5.55 0.95
N VAL A 25 5.30 4.31 0.90
CA VAL A 25 6.71 3.92 0.93
C VAL A 25 6.97 2.99 -0.23
N GLN A 26 8.09 3.18 -0.93
CA GLN A 26 8.61 2.24 -1.92
C GLN A 26 9.75 1.43 -1.29
N CYS A 27 9.79 0.12 -1.54
CA CYS A 27 10.88 -0.76 -1.14
C CYS A 27 11.03 -1.95 -2.08
N SER A 28 12.16 -2.65 -1.97
CA SER A 28 12.51 -3.75 -2.85
C SER A 28 11.51 -4.92 -2.80
N THR A 29 11.25 -5.56 -3.93
CA THR A 29 10.60 -6.89 -3.98
C THR A 29 11.44 -7.98 -3.31
N ALA A 30 12.74 -7.75 -3.04
CA ALA A 30 13.56 -8.68 -2.27
C ALA A 30 13.02 -8.95 -0.85
N HIS A 31 12.10 -8.13 -0.33
CA HIS A 31 11.47 -8.35 0.97
C HIS A 31 10.27 -9.31 0.97
N ILE A 32 9.85 -9.78 -0.20
CA ILE A 32 8.79 -10.77 -0.34
C ILE A 32 9.38 -12.07 -0.88
N THR A 33 8.75 -13.20 -0.58
CA THR A 33 9.16 -14.51 -1.11
C THR A 33 8.64 -14.70 -2.54
N ASP A 34 9.17 -15.68 -3.28
CA ASP A 34 8.61 -16.08 -4.58
C ASP A 34 7.12 -16.47 -4.47
N GLN A 35 6.75 -17.18 -3.41
CA GLN A 35 5.35 -17.51 -3.13
C GLN A 35 4.48 -16.27 -2.91
N ASP A 36 5.00 -15.26 -2.20
CA ASP A 36 4.32 -13.97 -2.04
C ASP A 36 4.14 -13.27 -3.38
N ASN A 37 5.18 -13.28 -4.22
CA ASN A 37 5.15 -12.70 -5.56
C ASN A 37 4.07 -13.36 -6.42
N HIS A 38 4.00 -14.70 -6.43
CA HIS A 38 2.96 -15.43 -7.13
C HIS A 38 1.56 -15.06 -6.62
N CYS A 39 1.34 -15.00 -5.30
CA CYS A 39 0.07 -14.56 -4.71
C CYS A 39 -0.31 -13.14 -5.16
N LEU A 40 0.63 -12.20 -5.13
CA LEU A 40 0.40 -10.81 -5.54
C LEU A 40 0.12 -10.70 -7.04
N TRP A 41 0.82 -11.47 -7.88
CA TRP A 41 0.59 -11.53 -9.32
C TRP A 41 -0.83 -11.99 -9.65
N HIS A 42 -1.28 -13.10 -9.05
CA HIS A 42 -2.67 -13.56 -9.24
C HIS A 42 -3.67 -12.52 -8.72
N ALA A 43 -3.40 -11.95 -7.54
CA ALA A 43 -4.28 -10.95 -6.94
C ALA A 43 -4.46 -9.72 -7.83
N SER A 44 -3.39 -9.24 -8.46
CA SER A 44 -3.42 -8.05 -9.32
C SER A 44 -4.10 -8.30 -10.67
N HIS A 45 -4.19 -9.56 -11.11
CA HIS A 45 -4.82 -9.95 -12.37
C HIS A 45 -6.23 -10.55 -12.20
N SER A 46 -6.71 -10.70 -10.96
CA SER A 46 -8.07 -11.15 -10.71
C SER A 46 -9.09 -10.19 -11.34
N ARG A 47 -10.07 -10.73 -12.07
CA ARG A 47 -11.14 -9.97 -12.74
C ARG A 47 -12.49 -10.07 -12.01
N GLU A 48 -12.48 -10.52 -10.77
CA GLU A 48 -13.67 -10.58 -9.93
C GLU A 48 -14.17 -9.17 -9.57
N GLU A 49 -15.49 -8.95 -9.66
CA GLU A 49 -16.11 -7.72 -9.15
C GLU A 49 -15.91 -7.63 -7.64
N TYR A 50 -15.43 -6.47 -7.14
CA TYR A 50 -15.00 -6.29 -5.75
C TYR A 50 -13.82 -7.19 -5.32
N GLY A 51 -13.02 -7.61 -6.30
CA GLY A 51 -11.89 -8.51 -6.12
C GLY A 51 -10.61 -7.83 -5.63
N THR A 52 -9.55 -8.63 -5.49
CA THR A 52 -8.26 -8.15 -4.97
C THR A 52 -7.54 -7.14 -5.87
N SER A 53 -7.88 -7.11 -7.16
CA SER A 53 -7.29 -6.21 -8.15
C SER A 53 -7.68 -4.74 -7.97
N GLU A 54 -8.69 -4.45 -7.14
CA GLU A 54 -9.08 -3.07 -6.79
C GLU A 54 -8.09 -2.37 -5.85
N TRP A 55 -7.21 -3.14 -5.20
CA TRP A 55 -6.27 -2.61 -4.21
C TRP A 55 -4.85 -3.17 -4.32
N ILE A 56 -4.59 -4.11 -5.24
CA ILE A 56 -3.26 -4.61 -5.58
C ILE A 56 -3.09 -4.45 -7.09
N HIS A 57 -2.09 -3.66 -7.50
CA HIS A 57 -1.86 -3.34 -8.90
C HIS A 57 -0.44 -3.74 -9.30
N TYR A 58 -0.31 -4.49 -10.38
CA TYR A 58 1.00 -4.79 -10.97
C TYR A 58 1.54 -3.54 -11.68
N THR A 59 2.82 -3.24 -11.47
CA THR A 59 3.48 -2.03 -11.99
C THR A 59 4.49 -2.34 -13.10
N GLY A 60 4.64 -3.61 -13.49
CA GLY A 60 5.65 -4.06 -14.46
C GLY A 60 6.94 -4.58 -13.79
N THR A 61 7.33 -3.98 -12.66
CA THR A 61 8.53 -4.34 -11.87
C THR A 61 8.19 -4.77 -10.44
N GLY A 62 6.90 -4.82 -10.09
CA GLY A 62 6.42 -5.19 -8.77
C GLY A 62 4.97 -4.77 -8.56
N TYR A 63 4.60 -4.33 -7.36
CA TYR A 63 3.20 -4.15 -6.94
C TYR A 63 2.97 -2.89 -6.13
N LEU A 64 1.91 -2.15 -6.48
CA LEU A 64 1.33 -1.12 -5.63
C LEU A 64 0.17 -1.73 -4.83
N ILE A 65 0.23 -1.65 -3.49
CA ILE A 65 -0.78 -2.19 -2.58
C ILE A 65 -1.41 -1.05 -1.80
N ARG A 66 -2.71 -0.81 -2.01
CA ARG A 66 -3.53 0.19 -1.30
C ARG A 66 -4.03 -0.37 0.03
N LEU A 67 -3.24 -0.18 1.08
CA LEU A 67 -3.54 -0.68 2.43
C LEU A 67 -4.78 -0.04 3.05
N SER A 68 -5.15 1.17 2.61
CA SER A 68 -6.36 1.87 3.06
C SER A 68 -7.65 1.39 2.41
N ALA A 69 -7.59 0.49 1.41
CA ALA A 69 -8.77 -0.08 0.78
C ALA A 69 -9.58 -0.97 1.75
N TRP A 70 -8.96 -1.44 2.84
CA TRP A 70 -9.60 -2.30 3.83
C TRP A 70 -9.24 -1.87 5.25
N THR A 71 -10.24 -1.84 6.14
CA THR A 71 -10.05 -1.57 7.58
C THR A 71 -9.05 -2.53 8.23
N HIS A 72 -9.01 -3.78 7.74
CA HIS A 72 -8.14 -4.85 8.25
C HIS A 72 -7.23 -5.43 7.16
N SER A 73 -6.44 -4.57 6.49
CA SER A 73 -5.53 -4.99 5.41
C SER A 73 -4.59 -6.13 5.79
N ARG A 74 -4.08 -6.19 7.04
CA ARG A 74 -3.26 -7.32 7.52
C ARG A 74 -3.97 -8.68 7.48
N LEU A 75 -5.28 -8.70 7.74
CA LEU A 75 -6.08 -9.94 7.66
C LEU A 75 -6.30 -10.33 6.20
N LYS A 76 -6.61 -9.35 5.34
CA LYS A 76 -6.75 -9.57 3.89
C LYS A 76 -5.46 -10.10 3.26
N LEU A 77 -4.31 -9.53 3.61
CA LEU A 77 -3.00 -10.03 3.16
C LEU A 77 -2.75 -11.47 3.65
N LYS A 78 -3.19 -11.83 4.86
CA LYS A 78 -3.08 -13.21 5.36
C LYS A 78 -3.98 -14.16 4.57
N GLN A 79 -5.22 -13.75 4.28
CA GLN A 79 -6.16 -14.54 3.47
C GLN A 79 -5.68 -14.72 2.04
N LEU A 80 -4.96 -13.73 1.50
CA LEU A 80 -4.31 -13.82 0.19
C LEU A 80 -3.15 -14.83 0.15
N GLY A 81 -2.67 -15.29 1.31
CA GLY A 81 -1.57 -16.25 1.41
C GLY A 81 -0.21 -15.62 1.68
N LEU A 82 -0.13 -14.31 1.96
CA LEU A 82 1.16 -13.66 2.21
C LEU A 82 1.83 -14.19 3.47
N SER A 83 3.12 -14.44 3.32
CA SER A 83 4.05 -14.91 4.31
C SER A 83 4.06 -14.01 5.55
N LYS A 84 4.46 -14.59 6.69
CA LYS A 84 4.61 -13.84 7.94
C LYS A 84 5.64 -12.70 7.79
N PRO A 85 6.80 -12.88 7.13
CA PRO A 85 7.74 -11.78 6.84
C PRO A 85 7.10 -10.61 6.08
N ALA A 86 6.46 -10.85 4.93
CA ALA A 86 5.83 -9.80 4.13
C ALA A 86 4.78 -9.02 4.93
N ARG A 87 3.92 -9.73 5.68
CA ARG A 87 2.91 -9.08 6.55
C ARG A 87 3.53 -8.31 7.71
N ARG A 88 4.70 -8.72 8.22
CA ARG A 88 5.42 -7.99 9.27
C ARG A 88 6.07 -6.72 8.73
N LEU A 89 6.64 -6.75 7.52
CA LEU A 89 7.16 -5.58 6.82
C LEU A 89 6.08 -4.50 6.72
N ILE A 90 4.96 -4.83 6.06
CA ILE A 90 3.86 -3.90 5.84
C ILE A 90 3.33 -3.36 7.17
N ALA A 91 3.08 -4.23 8.15
CA ALA A 91 2.59 -3.81 9.46
C ALA A 91 3.58 -2.93 10.25
N ALA A 92 4.90 -3.09 10.03
CA ALA A 92 5.90 -2.24 10.64
C ALA A 92 5.90 -0.84 10.01
N LEU A 93 5.84 -0.77 8.68
CA LEU A 93 5.78 0.50 7.95
C LEU A 93 4.50 1.28 8.26
N GLN A 94 3.33 0.61 8.30
CA GLN A 94 2.08 1.25 8.69
C GLN A 94 2.15 1.86 10.09
N ARG A 95 2.73 1.14 11.06
CA ARG A 95 2.81 1.62 12.44
C ARG A 95 3.82 2.75 12.63
N ARG A 96 4.94 2.70 11.92
CA ARG A 96 6.04 3.66 12.07
C ARG A 96 5.80 4.95 11.30
N TYR A 97 5.24 4.84 10.09
CA TYR A 97 5.14 5.95 9.15
C TYR A 97 3.70 6.29 8.75
N GLY A 98 2.71 5.56 9.27
CA GLY A 98 1.30 5.83 8.98
C GLY A 98 0.94 5.59 7.51
N ILE A 99 1.66 4.71 6.79
CA ILE A 99 1.43 4.51 5.36
C ILE A 99 0.02 3.98 5.04
N THR A 100 -0.58 4.53 4.01
CA THR A 100 -1.85 4.10 3.43
C THR A 100 -1.65 3.23 2.18
N GLN A 101 -0.45 3.21 1.63
CA GLN A 101 -0.04 2.35 0.51
C GLN A 101 1.43 1.94 0.59
N ILE A 102 1.79 0.85 -0.08
CA ILE A 102 3.18 0.41 -0.24
C ILE A 102 3.42 0.04 -1.69
N HIS A 103 4.58 0.43 -2.23
CA HIS A 103 5.07 0.00 -3.53
C HIS A 103 6.24 -0.96 -3.31
N LEU A 104 6.06 -2.22 -3.70
CA LEU A 104 7.11 -3.22 -3.80
C LEU A 104 7.65 -3.15 -5.23
N ASP A 105 8.92 -2.81 -5.42
CA ASP A 105 9.51 -2.61 -6.74
C ASP A 105 10.85 -3.34 -6.86
N ALA A 106 11.13 -3.98 -7.99
CA ALA A 106 12.42 -4.66 -8.23
C ALA A 106 13.62 -3.72 -8.14
N LEU A 107 13.44 -2.44 -8.44
CA LEU A 107 14.46 -1.38 -8.31
C LEU A 107 14.32 -0.58 -7.01
N GLY A 108 13.43 -1.01 -6.10
CA GLY A 108 13.22 -0.38 -4.81
C GLY A 108 14.37 -0.63 -3.85
N GLU A 109 14.55 0.30 -2.91
CA GLU A 109 15.56 0.20 -1.86
C GLU A 109 15.29 -0.95 -0.88
N VAL A 110 16.37 -1.59 -0.45
CA VAL A 110 16.33 -2.61 0.61
C VAL A 110 16.27 -1.94 1.97
N LEU A 111 15.18 -2.19 2.70
CA LEU A 111 14.96 -1.65 4.02
C LEU A 111 15.69 -2.47 5.09
N PRO A 112 16.49 -1.81 5.96
CA PRO A 112 17.22 -2.51 7.00
C PRO A 112 16.27 -3.12 8.07
N GLY A 113 16.67 -4.25 8.63
CA GLY A 113 15.94 -4.92 9.70
C GLY A 113 14.74 -5.76 9.24
N PHE A 114 14.58 -5.97 7.94
CA PHE A 114 13.61 -6.91 7.37
C PHE A 114 14.33 -8.03 6.62
N PRO A 115 13.76 -9.25 6.58
CA PRO A 115 14.31 -10.34 5.80
C PRO A 115 14.41 -10.01 4.31
N LEU A 116 15.38 -10.63 3.66
CA LEU A 116 15.55 -10.66 2.21
C LEU A 116 15.40 -12.08 1.72
N PHE A 117 14.92 -12.21 0.49
CA PHE A 117 14.72 -13.47 -0.19
C PHE A 117 15.29 -13.38 -1.60
N GLU A 118 16.01 -14.43 -1.99
CA GLU A 118 16.55 -14.59 -3.34
C GLU A 118 15.53 -15.39 -4.16
N TRP A 119 15.07 -14.83 -5.28
CA TRP A 119 14.22 -15.49 -6.26
C TRP A 119 14.23 -14.74 -7.59
#